data_AF-R9HG01-F1
#
_entry.id   AF-R9HG01-F1
#
_cell.length_a   1.000
_cell.length_b   1.000
_cell.length_c   1.000
_cell.angle_alpha   90.00
_cell.angle_beta   90.00
_cell.angle_gamma   90.00
#
_symmetry.space_group_name_H-M   'P 1'
#
loop_
_entity.id
_entity.type
_entity.pdbx_description
1 polymer ?
#
loop_
_entity_poly.entity_id
_entity_poly.type
_entity_poly.pdbx_seq_one_letter_code
_entity_poly.pdbx_strand_id
1 'polypeptide(L)'
;MRNLRLLITTVILVLIMPLEGICQETKYYTAQSPQKPYIPITLFQTMCLIKEGNRKCKEILSALSFDVKDRQWTAKIVDVDKGNEEIISIQILDCTIKSNREYVFHVSDGNNTSKLILLLSPNECSLNLILDSSSSLFFTSLGNNEELTAIVRKGNSIHFK
;
A
#
# COMPACT_ATOMS: atom_id res chain seq x y z
N MET A 1 10.36 -18.83 55.78
CA MET A 1 10.10 -17.58 55.02
C MET A 1 11.05 -17.37 53.82
N ARG A 2 11.58 -18.43 53.20
CA ARG A 2 12.54 -18.30 52.07
C ARG A 2 11.87 -18.45 50.69
N ASN A 3 10.74 -19.17 50.62
CA ASN A 3 10.01 -19.44 49.37
C ASN A 3 9.02 -18.32 48.98
N LEU A 4 8.53 -17.53 49.93
CA LEU A 4 7.60 -16.43 49.64
C LEU A 4 8.30 -15.26 48.91
N ARG A 5 9.56 -14.98 49.26
CA ARG A 5 10.36 -13.92 48.61
C ARG A 5 10.68 -14.25 47.15
N LEU A 6 10.96 -15.52 46.84
CA LEU A 6 11.19 -15.99 45.48
C LEU A 6 9.93 -15.92 44.62
N LEU A 7 8.76 -16.20 45.19
CA LEU A 7 7.48 -16.09 44.50
C LEU A 7 7.13 -14.64 44.12
N ILE A 8 7.44 -13.68 45.01
CA ILE A 8 7.16 -12.26 44.79
C ILE A 8 8.09 -11.68 43.71
N THR A 9 9.38 -12.07 43.69
CA THR A 9 10.29 -11.62 42.63
C THR A 9 9.97 -12.21 41.26
N THR A 10 9.52 -13.46 41.16
CA THR A 10 9.07 -14.00 39.85
C THR A 10 7.78 -13.36 39.36
N VAL A 11 6.82 -13.07 40.26
CA VAL A 11 5.58 -12.37 39.85
C VAL A 11 5.86 -10.95 39.37
N ILE A 12 6.79 -10.23 40.01
CA ILE A 12 7.18 -8.88 39.57
C ILE A 12 7.95 -8.92 38.25
N LEU A 13 8.84 -9.90 38.01
CA LEU A 13 9.54 -10.04 36.73
C LEU A 13 8.60 -10.40 35.56
N VAL A 14 7.53 -11.17 35.82
CA VAL A 14 6.50 -11.46 34.81
C VAL A 14 5.63 -10.23 34.51
N LEU A 15 5.43 -9.33 35.48
CA LEU A 15 4.70 -8.06 35.30
C LEU A 15 5.55 -6.95 34.64
N ILE A 16 6.88 -7.09 34.59
CA ILE A 16 7.80 -6.19 33.87
C ILE A 16 8.27 -6.81 32.55
N MET A 17 7.79 -8.00 32.17
CA MET A 17 7.82 -8.33 30.74
C MET A 17 7.09 -7.19 30.04
N PRO A 18 7.70 -6.57 29.01
CA PRO A 18 6.98 -5.60 28.23
C PRO A 18 5.70 -6.32 27.81
N LEU A 19 4.56 -5.70 28.15
CA LEU A 19 3.38 -5.81 27.32
C LEU A 19 3.84 -5.35 25.93
N GLU A 20 4.48 -6.25 25.18
CA GLU A 20 4.51 -6.28 23.72
C GLU A 20 3.08 -6.60 23.27
N GLY A 21 2.12 -5.84 23.80
CA GLY A 21 0.81 -5.72 23.24
C GLY A 21 1.00 -5.00 21.93
N ILE A 22 1.23 -5.79 20.87
CA ILE A 22 0.92 -5.47 19.48
C ILE A 22 1.02 -3.97 19.21
N CYS A 23 2.21 -3.39 19.42
CA CYS A 23 2.42 -2.00 19.08
C CYS A 23 2.53 -1.98 17.56
N GLN A 24 1.39 -1.80 16.90
CA GLN A 24 1.31 -1.67 15.45
C GLN A 24 2.07 -0.40 15.07
N GLU A 25 3.35 -0.56 14.69
CA GLU A 25 4.16 0.57 14.23
C GLU A 25 3.48 1.25 13.05
N THR A 26 3.15 2.52 13.22
CA THR A 26 2.67 3.39 12.16
C THR A 26 3.74 4.43 11.87
N LYS A 27 4.18 4.53 10.62
CA LYS A 27 5.22 5.48 10.16
C LYS A 27 4.60 6.53 9.24
N TYR A 28 5.02 7.77 9.39
CA TYR A 28 4.50 8.91 8.62
C TYR A 28 5.62 9.64 7.88
N TYR A 29 5.39 9.95 6.61
CA TYR A 29 6.33 10.62 5.72
C TYR A 29 5.62 11.72 4.93
N THR A 30 6.24 12.89 4.82
CA THR A 30 5.73 14.02 4.02
C THR A 30 6.60 14.25 2.79
N ALA A 31 6.15 15.10 1.86
CA ALA A 31 6.96 15.59 0.75
C ALA A 31 8.29 16.26 1.20
N GLN A 32 8.38 16.74 2.44
CA GLN A 32 9.58 17.35 3.01
C GLN A 32 10.48 16.36 3.77
N SER A 33 10.01 15.13 4.07
CA SER A 33 10.83 14.13 4.76
C SER A 33 12.18 13.92 4.06
N PRO A 34 13.29 13.87 4.81
CA PRO A 34 14.64 13.78 4.25
C PRO A 34 14.84 12.48 3.45
N GLN A 35 14.15 11.42 3.85
CA GLN A 35 14.11 10.15 3.14
C GLN A 35 12.65 9.72 2.95
N LYS A 36 12.30 9.31 1.73
CA LYS A 36 11.00 8.69 1.43
C LYS A 36 11.07 7.19 1.72
N PRO A 37 9.95 6.56 2.10
CA PRO A 37 9.93 5.12 2.25
C PRO A 37 10.20 4.47 0.89
N TYR A 38 11.05 3.45 0.88
CA TYR A 38 11.17 2.59 -0.28
C TYR A 38 9.94 1.68 -0.36
N ILE A 39 9.20 1.75 -1.46
CA ILE A 39 8.04 0.92 -1.75
C ILE A 39 8.31 0.25 -3.10
N PRO A 40 8.49 -1.08 -3.15
CA PRO A 40 8.74 -1.78 -4.41
C PRO A 40 7.59 -1.60 -5.40
N ILE A 41 7.85 -1.86 -6.69
CA ILE A 41 6.82 -1.88 -7.72
C ILE A 41 5.71 -2.88 -7.33
N THR A 42 4.46 -2.51 -7.58
CA THR A 42 3.30 -3.40 -7.42
C THR A 42 2.60 -3.60 -8.75
N LEU A 43 2.35 -4.85 -9.10
CA LEU A 43 1.67 -5.26 -10.33
C LEU A 43 0.19 -5.54 -10.07
N PHE A 44 -0.65 -5.23 -11.05
CA PHE A 44 -2.09 -5.51 -11.07
C PHE A 44 -2.50 -6.10 -12.40
N GLN A 45 -3.65 -6.81 -12.41
CA GLN A 45 -4.22 -7.45 -13.59
C GLN A 45 -5.59 -6.89 -13.98
N THR A 46 -6.34 -6.36 -13.02
CA THR A 46 -7.68 -5.83 -13.28
C THR A 46 -7.75 -4.39 -12.80
N MET A 47 -8.32 -3.52 -13.64
CA MET A 47 -8.70 -2.15 -13.28
C MET A 47 -10.22 -2.01 -13.37
N CYS A 48 -10.83 -1.39 -12.38
CA CYS A 48 -12.25 -1.09 -12.35
C CYS A 48 -12.47 0.41 -12.08
N LEU A 49 -13.28 1.04 -12.92
CA LEU A 49 -13.88 2.34 -12.64
C LEU A 49 -15.18 2.12 -11.88
N ILE A 50 -15.26 2.69 -10.69
CA ILE A 50 -16.46 2.71 -9.86
C ILE A 50 -16.97 4.15 -9.89
N LYS A 51 -18.19 4.37 -10.39
CA LYS A 51 -18.83 5.68 -10.42
C LYS A 51 -20.32 5.56 -10.13
N GLU A 52 -20.80 6.31 -9.14
CA GLU A 52 -22.24 6.37 -8.80
C GLU A 52 -22.86 4.97 -8.58
N GLY A 53 -22.11 4.05 -7.96
CA GLY A 53 -22.54 2.67 -7.71
C GLY A 53 -22.42 1.71 -8.90
N ASN A 54 -22.08 2.20 -10.10
CA ASN A 54 -21.78 1.37 -11.26
C ASN A 54 -20.30 0.97 -11.28
N ARG A 55 -20.02 -0.30 -11.57
CA ARG A 55 -18.67 -0.84 -11.69
C ARG A 55 -18.41 -1.32 -13.12
N LYS A 56 -17.40 -0.77 -13.78
CA LYS A 56 -16.90 -1.23 -15.09
C LYS A 56 -15.46 -1.67 -14.95
N CYS A 57 -15.16 -2.92 -15.28
CA CYS A 57 -13.84 -3.50 -15.14
C CYS A 57 -13.24 -3.90 -16.48
N LYS A 58 -11.91 -3.88 -16.55
CA LYS A 58 -11.11 -4.32 -17.68
C LYS A 58 -9.88 -5.06 -17.17
N GLU A 59 -9.49 -6.15 -17.84
CA GLU A 59 -8.19 -6.78 -17.65
C GLU A 59 -7.09 -5.97 -18.35
N ILE A 60 -6.03 -5.71 -17.61
CA ILE A 60 -4.90 -4.87 -17.98
C ILE A 60 -3.73 -5.22 -17.06
N LEU A 61 -2.59 -5.65 -17.63
CA LEU A 61 -1.37 -5.74 -16.84
C LEU A 61 -0.88 -4.32 -16.57
N SER A 62 -0.92 -3.90 -15.32
CA SER A 62 -0.51 -2.56 -14.90
C SER A 62 0.48 -2.59 -13.77
N ALA A 63 1.31 -1.55 -13.67
CA ALA A 63 2.33 -1.43 -12.65
C ALA A 63 2.25 -0.08 -11.95
N LEU A 64 2.19 -0.09 -10.61
CA LEU A 64 2.36 1.07 -9.75
C LEU A 64 3.82 1.19 -9.34
N SER A 65 4.37 2.38 -9.52
CA SER A 65 5.73 2.74 -9.12
C SER A 65 5.75 4.11 -8.44
N PHE A 66 6.79 4.34 -7.66
CA PHE A 66 7.01 5.57 -6.91
C PHE A 66 8.36 6.15 -7.29
N ASP A 67 8.43 7.44 -7.60
CA ASP A 67 9.66 8.11 -7.98
C ASP A 67 9.84 9.42 -7.21
N VAL A 68 11.09 9.81 -7.00
CA VAL A 68 11.46 11.10 -6.39
C VAL A 68 12.43 11.81 -7.31
N LYS A 69 11.92 12.82 -8.01
CA LYS A 69 12.70 13.65 -8.94
C LYS A 69 12.47 15.12 -8.63
N ASP A 70 13.53 15.93 -8.64
CA ASP A 70 13.44 17.38 -8.41
C ASP A 70 12.69 17.76 -7.11
N ARG A 71 12.87 16.95 -6.05
CA ARG A 71 12.17 17.04 -4.76
C ARG A 71 10.66 16.78 -4.81
N GLN A 72 10.13 16.39 -5.96
CA GLN A 72 8.75 15.96 -6.13
C GLN A 72 8.66 14.44 -5.98
N TRP A 73 7.74 13.99 -5.12
CA TRP A 73 7.41 12.59 -4.95
C TRP A 73 6.17 12.27 -5.78
N THR A 74 6.25 11.28 -6.66
CA THR A 74 5.20 10.98 -7.63
C THR A 74 4.84 9.50 -7.59
N ALA A 75 3.56 9.18 -7.71
CA ALA A 75 3.07 7.84 -7.99
C ALA A 75 2.68 7.74 -9.46
N LYS A 76 3.12 6.68 -10.14
CA LYS A 76 2.80 6.44 -11.55
C LYS A 76 2.22 5.05 -11.75
N ILE A 77 1.12 4.97 -12.50
CA ILE A 77 0.50 3.73 -12.96
C ILE A 77 0.63 3.68 -14.48
N VAL A 78 1.16 2.57 -14.99
CA VAL A 78 1.32 2.34 -16.43
C VAL A 78 0.60 1.07 -16.89
N ASP A 79 0.18 1.06 -18.15
CA ASP A 79 -0.27 -0.11 -18.91
C ASP A 79 0.96 -0.80 -19.49
N VAL A 80 1.34 -1.94 -18.91
CA VAL A 80 2.55 -2.69 -19.27
C VAL A 80 2.38 -3.35 -20.63
N ASP A 81 1.17 -3.82 -20.96
CA ASP A 81 0.88 -4.50 -22.23
C ASP A 81 1.03 -3.54 -23.43
N LYS A 82 0.88 -2.23 -23.18
CA LYS A 82 1.04 -1.18 -24.18
C LYS A 82 2.38 -0.46 -24.15
N GLY A 83 3.45 -1.15 -23.73
CA GLY A 83 4.79 -0.55 -23.72
C GLY A 83 4.94 0.53 -22.65
N ASN A 84 4.30 0.34 -21.49
CA ASN A 84 4.29 1.26 -20.35
C ASN A 84 3.62 2.61 -20.64
N GLU A 85 2.51 2.59 -21.40
CA GLU A 85 1.66 3.77 -21.59
C GLU A 85 1.19 4.29 -20.24
N GLU A 86 1.29 5.59 -19.99
CA GLU A 86 0.88 6.18 -18.72
C GLU A 86 -0.65 6.18 -18.57
N ILE A 87 -1.14 5.58 -17.49
CA ILE A 87 -2.55 5.63 -17.10
C ILE A 87 -2.78 6.82 -16.17
N ILE A 88 -1.95 6.92 -15.12
CA ILE A 88 -2.03 7.95 -14.08
C ILE A 88 -0.61 8.38 -13.68
N SER A 89 -0.42 9.68 -13.48
CA SER A 89 0.75 10.27 -12.81
C SER A 89 0.26 11.34 -11.84
N ILE A 90 0.50 11.15 -10.56
CA ILE A 90 -0.03 12.01 -9.49
C ILE A 90 1.04 12.31 -8.45
N GLN A 91 1.02 13.53 -7.91
CA GLN A 91 1.95 13.95 -6.87
C GLN A 91 1.53 13.36 -5.52
N ILE A 92 2.50 12.86 -4.75
CA ILE A 92 2.30 12.45 -3.36
C ILE A 92 2.65 13.62 -2.44
N LEU A 93 1.71 13.96 -1.56
CA LEU A 93 1.87 14.97 -0.53
C LEU A 93 2.43 14.36 0.75
N ASP A 94 1.87 13.23 1.15
CA ASP A 94 2.32 12.45 2.29
C ASP A 94 1.91 10.97 2.18
N CYS A 95 2.50 10.15 3.05
CA CYS A 95 2.27 8.73 3.15
C CYS A 95 2.27 8.29 4.62
N THR A 96 1.26 7.50 4.98
CA THR A 96 1.20 6.75 6.23
C THR A 96 1.36 5.26 5.94
N ILE A 97 2.35 4.63 6.56
CA ILE A 97 2.57 3.18 6.48
C ILE A 97 2.08 2.58 7.78
N LYS A 98 1.08 1.72 7.69
CA LYS A 98 0.55 0.95 8.82
C LYS A 98 1.22 -0.42 8.90
N SER A 99 1.28 -0.99 10.10
CA SER A 99 1.95 -2.28 10.37
C SER A 99 1.40 -3.46 9.55
N ASN A 100 0.15 -3.39 9.11
CA ASN A 100 -0.52 -4.39 8.27
C ASN A 100 -0.20 -4.25 6.77
N ARG A 101 0.84 -3.48 6.40
CA ARG A 101 1.23 -3.23 5.00
C ARG A 101 0.12 -2.54 4.20
N GLU A 102 -0.67 -1.75 4.89
CA GLU A 102 -1.54 -0.73 4.30
C GLU A 102 -0.76 0.58 4.19
N TYR A 103 -0.71 1.12 2.98
CA TYR A 103 -0.09 2.40 2.68
C TYR A 103 -1.19 3.36 2.27
N VAL A 104 -1.30 4.45 3.02
CA VAL A 104 -2.28 5.50 2.78
C VAL A 104 -1.54 6.73 2.30
N PHE A 105 -1.83 7.17 1.10
CA PHE A 105 -1.22 8.35 0.50
C PHE A 105 -2.26 9.44 0.34
N HIS A 106 -1.89 10.66 0.71
CA HIS A 106 -2.58 11.85 0.24
C HIS A 106 -1.87 12.34 -1.03
N VAL A 107 -2.66 12.53 -2.09
CA VAL A 107 -2.15 12.80 -3.44
C VAL A 107 -2.80 14.05 -4.01
N SER A 108 -2.15 14.68 -4.97
CA SER A 108 -2.65 15.85 -5.70
C SER A 108 -2.48 15.66 -7.20
N ASP A 109 -3.50 16.02 -7.97
CA ASP A 109 -3.46 16.15 -9.43
C ASP A 109 -3.21 17.60 -9.89
N GLY A 110 -2.92 18.51 -8.95
CA GLY A 110 -2.73 19.94 -9.18
C GLY A 110 -3.98 20.78 -8.92
N ASN A 111 -5.17 20.21 -9.02
CA ASN A 111 -6.44 20.92 -8.77
C ASN A 111 -7.09 20.46 -7.46
N ASN A 112 -7.06 19.16 -7.19
CA ASN A 112 -7.71 18.54 -6.05
C ASN A 112 -6.75 17.64 -5.28
N THR A 113 -6.98 17.55 -3.97
CA THR A 113 -6.34 16.55 -3.13
C THR A 113 -7.23 15.34 -2.99
N SER A 114 -6.65 14.16 -3.10
CA SER A 114 -7.37 12.89 -2.93
C SER A 114 -6.55 11.89 -2.13
N LYS A 115 -7.10 10.67 -2.03
CA LYS A 115 -6.54 9.57 -1.27
C LYS A 115 -6.31 8.35 -2.16
N LEU A 116 -5.11 7.79 -2.05
CA LEU A 116 -4.71 6.53 -2.66
C LEU A 116 -4.37 5.54 -1.55
N ILE A 117 -4.96 4.34 -1.59
CA ILE A 117 -4.76 3.30 -0.57
C ILE A 117 -4.23 2.06 -1.27
N LEU A 118 -3.01 1.65 -0.92
CA LEU A 118 -2.38 0.42 -1.37
C LEU A 118 -2.42 -0.61 -0.24
N LEU A 119 -3.00 -1.77 -0.52
CA LEU A 119 -3.06 -2.90 0.40
C LEU A 119 -2.24 -4.04 -0.18
N LEU A 120 -1.23 -4.49 0.57
CA LEU A 120 -0.36 -5.59 0.17
C LEU A 120 -0.64 -6.83 1.02
N SER A 121 -1.15 -7.88 0.38
CA SER A 121 -1.24 -9.21 0.99
C SER A 121 -0.63 -10.29 0.08
N PRO A 122 -0.15 -11.42 0.63
CA PRO A 122 0.45 -12.50 -0.17
C PRO A 122 -0.47 -13.04 -1.26
N ASN A 123 -1.79 -12.98 -1.05
CA ASN A 123 -2.79 -13.57 -1.95
C ASN A 123 -3.35 -12.55 -2.95
N GLU A 124 -3.47 -11.29 -2.52
CA GLU A 124 -4.03 -10.20 -3.29
C GLU A 124 -3.39 -8.86 -2.90
N CYS A 125 -2.87 -8.15 -3.89
CA CYS A 125 -2.52 -6.74 -3.76
C CYS A 125 -3.62 -5.91 -4.43
N SER A 126 -4.04 -4.83 -3.77
CA SER A 126 -5.07 -3.94 -4.31
C SER A 126 -4.73 -2.48 -4.08
N LEU A 127 -5.25 -1.65 -4.98
CA LEU A 127 -5.07 -0.20 -4.95
C LEU A 127 -6.44 0.44 -5.15
N ASN A 128 -6.81 1.37 -4.26
CA ASN A 128 -7.98 2.21 -4.46
C ASN A 128 -7.54 3.67 -4.55
N LEU A 129 -7.78 4.31 -5.68
CA LEU A 129 -7.59 5.73 -5.91
C LEU A 129 -8.95 6.41 -5.96
N ILE A 130 -9.24 7.25 -4.98
CA ILE A 130 -10.42 8.12 -5.01
C ILE A 130 -10.15 9.22 -6.04
N LEU A 131 -11.08 9.48 -6.96
CA LEU A 131 -10.94 10.58 -7.92
C LEU A 131 -11.74 11.81 -7.46
N ASP A 132 -12.96 11.58 -7.00
CA ASP A 132 -13.86 12.59 -6.45
C ASP A 132 -14.84 11.95 -5.44
N SER A 133 -15.84 12.71 -4.96
CA SER A 133 -16.83 12.23 -3.99
C SER A 133 -17.71 11.07 -4.48
N SER A 134 -17.73 10.80 -5.78
CA SER A 134 -18.62 9.86 -6.46
C SER A 134 -17.91 8.80 -7.30
N SER A 135 -16.59 8.92 -7.49
CA SER A 135 -15.84 8.04 -8.37
C SER A 135 -14.47 7.60 -7.82
N SER A 136 -14.10 6.36 -8.11
CA SER A 136 -12.79 5.79 -7.78
C SER A 136 -12.29 4.83 -8.85
N LEU A 137 -10.97 4.69 -8.94
CA LEU A 137 -10.30 3.64 -9.69
C LEU A 137 -9.77 2.59 -8.73
N PHE A 138 -10.17 1.34 -8.94
CA PHE A 138 -9.74 0.20 -8.16
C PHE A 138 -8.89 -0.74 -9.02
N PHE A 139 -7.71 -1.09 -8.54
CA PHE A 139 -6.84 -2.09 -9.17
C PHE A 139 -6.69 -3.29 -8.25
N THR A 140 -6.62 -4.49 -8.84
CA THR A 140 -6.32 -5.73 -8.10
C THR A 140 -5.39 -6.62 -8.89
N SER A 141 -4.55 -7.36 -8.18
CA SER A 141 -3.67 -8.40 -8.73
C SER A 141 -4.41 -9.63 -9.23
N LEU A 142 -5.72 -9.74 -8.96
CA LEU A 142 -6.56 -10.85 -9.42
C LEU A 142 -7.24 -10.51 -10.74
N GLY A 143 -7.49 -11.51 -11.56
CA GLY A 143 -8.28 -11.37 -12.78
C GLY A 143 -8.78 -12.73 -13.28
N ASN A 144 -9.30 -12.75 -14.51
CA ASN A 144 -9.86 -13.95 -15.13
C ASN A 144 -8.75 -14.81 -15.77
N ASN A 145 -7.66 -14.20 -16.24
CA ASN A 145 -6.51 -14.92 -16.77
C ASN A 145 -5.62 -15.44 -15.63
N GLU A 146 -5.71 -16.74 -15.32
CA GLU A 146 -4.97 -17.38 -14.23
C GLU A 146 -3.45 -17.37 -14.42
N GLU A 147 -2.97 -17.53 -15.66
CA GLU A 147 -1.54 -17.50 -15.98
C GLU A 147 -0.95 -16.12 -15.68
N LEU A 148 -1.66 -15.07 -16.09
CA LEU A 148 -1.29 -13.69 -15.79
C LEU A 148 -1.34 -13.43 -14.28
N THR A 149 -2.36 -13.95 -13.59
CA THR A 149 -2.48 -13.81 -12.12
C THR A 149 -1.27 -14.43 -11.42
N ALA A 150 -0.79 -15.60 -11.89
CA ALA A 150 0.39 -16.24 -11.35
C ALA A 150 1.67 -15.40 -11.55
N ILE A 151 1.83 -14.78 -12.72
CA ILE A 151 2.94 -13.87 -13.02
C ILE A 151 2.90 -12.64 -12.09
N VAL A 152 1.73 -11.99 -11.98
CA VAL A 152 1.52 -10.81 -11.13
C VAL A 152 1.81 -11.14 -9.67
N ARG A 153 1.30 -12.27 -9.15
CA ARG A 153 1.58 -12.73 -7.79
C ARG A 153 3.06 -12.98 -7.56
N LYS A 154 3.75 -13.63 -8.50
CA LYS A 154 5.19 -13.86 -8.41
C LYS A 154 5.96 -12.54 -8.38
N GLY A 155 5.58 -11.56 -9.21
CA GLY A 155 6.16 -10.22 -9.17
C GLY A 155 5.94 -9.53 -7.82
N ASN A 156 4.73 -9.58 -7.29
CA ASN A 156 4.39 -8.97 -6.00
C ASN A 156 4.97 -9.71 -4.78
N SER A 157 5.51 -10.93 -4.95
CA SER A 157 6.17 -11.67 -3.86
C SER A 157 7.34 -10.91 -3.25
N ILE A 158 7.95 -9.96 -3.98
CA ILE A 158 9.06 -9.12 -3.50
C ILE A 158 8.69 -8.32 -2.24
N HIS A 159 7.42 -8.01 -2.06
CA HIS A 159 6.95 -7.31 -0.87
C HIS A 159 7.09 -8.17 0.38
N PHE A 160 7.01 -9.49 0.28
CA PHE A 160 6.89 -10.44 1.41
C PHE A 160 8.16 -11.24 1.71
N LYS A 161 9.30 -10.83 1.14
CA LYS A 161 10.60 -11.46 1.38
C LYS A 161 11.30 -10.94 2.63
#